data_AF-A0A938UNV4-F1
#
_entry.id   AF-A0A938UNV4-F1
#
_cell.length_a   1.000
_cell.length_b   1.000
_cell.length_c   1.000
_cell.angle_alpha   90.00
_cell.angle_beta   90.00
_cell.angle_gamma   90.00
#
_symmetry.space_group_name_H-M   'P 1'
#
loop_
_entity.id
_entity.type
_entity.pdbx_description
1 polymer ?
#
loop_
_entity_poly.entity_id
_entity_poly.type
_entity_poly.pdbx_seq_one_letter_code
_entity_poly.pdbx_strand_id
1 'polypeptide(L)'
;MRWPWPVWAMAAACGPVTEADLRFGCPAGLVLSSDRCVVADGVAGGVEAGGEPDQPAPGADGAVARAPESDADPQPADSAEDGGGRAELPLPDGEPAPDGDLDAAVGDGPATQDGAATQDGAAAPDGDKADGDGGALDGADLAGPGDGSTPELPDVVLAGDGAADAGDIAAKDAASDIGAADVGDIAEKDTAGDVGASDGGDIDAAPICAPCNDGNPCTSGDCAQAGAPCAGQPLTEGAPCNDGNACTTGDVCKMGACAGGPPPPCSDNNPCTDDACKAPKGCAFTANAAVCDDGSLCTGGDQCAAGACKGKTALDCNDGNACTIDVCNAVAGCQHTAKAGPCDLGSVCQPGACSGALCKAGSPLDCNDANPCTSDSCSATAGCAHAATTLPCEDGDKCTSGDTCGSGKCVPAGPTVCNDANPCTDDGCLAATGCTFAANTAKCNDGDPCTTDDACTGGACLGKNAKDCADANDCTDDACVPFKGCVYTANTDPCNDGDACSVGESCDQLACKPLGVAVCSDSNPCTDDLCLPAVGCKATFNSAACDDGNPCTVGDGCAKGKCAPGTPAACDDGNPCTTDTCAKPAGCKNPPIANGTPCAPGKVCQAGQCN
;
A
#
# COMPACT_ATOMS: atom_id res chain seq x y z
N MET A 1 31.83 30.78 -32.92
CA MET A 1 31.88 30.78 -34.39
C MET A 1 30.68 29.99 -34.93
N ARG A 2 30.14 30.43 -36.07
CA ARG A 2 28.90 29.94 -36.72
C ARG A 2 29.10 28.55 -37.38
N TRP A 3 28.08 27.67 -37.25
CA TRP A 3 27.40 26.73 -38.19
C TRP A 3 28.16 26.04 -39.37
N PRO A 4 27.65 24.95 -40.01
CA PRO A 4 26.40 24.17 -39.81
C PRO A 4 26.54 22.61 -39.87
N TRP A 5 25.39 21.94 -39.72
CA TRP A 5 25.05 20.50 -39.80
C TRP A 5 25.05 19.91 -41.25
N PRO A 6 24.71 18.60 -41.47
CA PRO A 6 23.29 18.15 -41.56
C PRO A 6 22.98 16.80 -40.85
N VAL A 7 21.84 16.67 -40.14
CA VAL A 7 20.52 16.06 -40.51
C VAL A 7 20.56 14.55 -40.85
N TRP A 8 19.88 13.72 -40.03
CA TRP A 8 18.85 12.74 -40.44
C TRP A 8 17.95 12.40 -39.24
N ALA A 9 16.64 12.46 -39.48
CA ALA A 9 15.57 12.23 -38.53
C ALA A 9 14.85 10.92 -38.86
N MET A 10 14.55 10.10 -37.85
CA MET A 10 13.46 9.13 -37.90
C MET A 10 12.70 9.22 -36.58
N ALA A 11 11.54 9.88 -36.64
CA ALA A 11 10.52 9.80 -35.63
C ALA A 11 9.56 8.66 -36.02
N ALA A 12 9.44 7.64 -35.18
CA ALA A 12 8.34 6.70 -35.22
C ALA A 12 7.36 7.10 -34.11
N ALA A 13 6.22 7.65 -34.51
CA ALA A 13 5.07 7.87 -33.64
C ALA A 13 4.23 6.58 -33.61
N CYS A 14 3.93 6.08 -32.42
CA CYS A 14 2.79 5.19 -32.20
C CYS A 14 1.78 5.92 -31.31
N GLY A 15 0.64 6.28 -31.92
CA GLY A 15 -0.58 6.67 -31.21
C GLY A 15 -1.40 5.44 -30.80
N PRO A 16 -2.51 5.63 -30.06
CA PRO A 16 -3.15 4.60 -29.24
C PRO A 16 -3.97 3.60 -30.06
N VAL A 17 -4.01 2.36 -29.57
CA VAL A 17 -4.83 1.28 -30.11
C VAL A 17 -6.21 1.34 -29.46
N THR A 18 -7.27 1.44 -30.26
CA THR A 18 -8.67 1.30 -29.82
C THR A 18 -9.17 -0.12 -30.12
N GLU A 19 -10.01 -0.65 -29.23
CA GLU A 19 -10.67 -1.96 -29.33
C GLU A 19 -11.45 -2.16 -30.65
N ALA A 20 -10.91 -3.00 -31.55
CA ALA A 20 -11.65 -3.87 -32.46
C ALA A 20 -10.67 -4.57 -33.43
N ASP A 21 -10.02 -5.66 -33.00
CA ASP A 21 -9.44 -6.67 -33.91
C ASP A 21 -9.03 -7.94 -33.14
N LEU A 22 -10.03 -8.77 -32.83
CA LEU A 22 -9.83 -10.18 -32.48
C LEU A 22 -10.36 -11.00 -33.66
N ARG A 23 -9.50 -11.60 -34.49
CA ARG A 23 -9.54 -13.01 -35.00
C ARG A 23 -8.29 -13.32 -35.86
N PHE A 24 -7.35 -14.07 -35.25
CA PHE A 24 -6.30 -14.93 -35.83
C PHE A 24 -5.46 -14.45 -37.04
N GLY A 25 -4.23 -14.02 -36.77
CA GLY A 25 -3.13 -13.96 -37.75
C GLY A 25 -1.77 -14.08 -37.07
N CYS A 26 -0.87 -14.94 -37.57
CA CYS A 26 0.53 -14.98 -37.12
C CYS A 26 1.26 -13.70 -37.57
N PRO A 27 2.24 -13.20 -36.80
CA PRO A 27 3.08 -12.08 -37.24
C PRO A 27 3.91 -12.46 -38.49
N ALA A 28 4.33 -11.44 -39.25
CA ALA A 28 5.01 -11.62 -40.53
C ALA A 28 6.26 -12.51 -40.41
N GLY A 29 6.29 -13.61 -41.18
CA GLY A 29 7.40 -14.57 -41.25
C GLY A 29 7.12 -15.97 -40.69
N LEU A 30 5.92 -16.22 -40.14
CA LEU A 30 5.51 -17.54 -39.62
C LEU A 30 4.23 -18.04 -40.31
N VAL A 31 4.05 -19.37 -40.38
CA VAL A 31 2.87 -20.01 -40.98
C VAL A 31 2.11 -20.81 -39.91
N LEU A 32 0.77 -20.79 -39.98
CA LEU A 32 -0.10 -21.49 -39.04
C LEU A 32 -0.09 -23.01 -39.32
N SER A 33 0.34 -23.83 -38.36
CA SER A 33 0.26 -25.30 -38.44
C SER A 33 -0.20 -25.87 -37.10
N SER A 34 -1.39 -26.49 -37.08
CA SER A 34 -1.96 -27.17 -35.90
C SER A 34 -1.92 -26.30 -34.64
N ASP A 35 -2.58 -25.16 -34.70
CA ASP A 35 -2.83 -24.21 -33.60
C ASP A 35 -1.58 -23.50 -33.01
N ARG A 36 -0.44 -23.55 -33.69
CA ARG A 36 0.75 -22.72 -33.36
C ARG A 36 1.46 -22.18 -34.61
N CYS A 37 2.10 -21.03 -34.45
CA CYS A 37 2.92 -20.42 -35.50
C CYS A 37 4.30 -21.09 -35.55
N VAL A 38 4.74 -21.59 -36.71
CA VAL A 38 6.05 -22.25 -36.91
C VAL A 38 6.83 -21.63 -38.08
N VAL A 39 8.17 -21.76 -38.04
CA VAL A 39 9.09 -21.27 -39.09
C VAL A 39 8.99 -22.17 -40.32
N ALA A 40 8.88 -21.57 -41.50
CA ALA A 40 8.80 -22.30 -42.77
C ALA A 40 10.18 -22.85 -43.16
N ASP A 41 10.38 -24.15 -43.04
CA ASP A 41 11.57 -24.83 -43.59
C ASP A 41 11.47 -24.94 -45.12
N GLY A 42 12.35 -24.21 -45.81
CA GLY A 42 12.50 -24.27 -47.26
C GLY A 42 13.42 -25.41 -47.68
N VAL A 43 12.97 -26.23 -48.64
CA VAL A 43 13.80 -27.22 -49.35
C VAL A 43 13.90 -26.86 -50.83
N ALA A 44 15.13 -26.70 -51.32
CA ALA A 44 15.59 -26.91 -52.70
C ALA A 44 17.14 -26.97 -52.65
N GLY A 45 17.91 -27.86 -53.29
CA GLY A 45 17.70 -29.02 -54.16
C GLY A 45 19.07 -29.47 -54.77
N GLY A 46 19.20 -30.76 -55.13
CA GLY A 46 20.26 -31.37 -56.00
C GLY A 46 21.62 -31.68 -55.33
N VAL A 47 22.32 -32.81 -55.53
CA VAL A 47 22.45 -33.70 -56.70
C VAL A 47 23.08 -35.07 -56.33
N GLU A 48 22.75 -36.08 -57.15
CA GLU A 48 23.52 -37.30 -57.55
C GLU A 48 23.61 -38.56 -56.65
N ALA A 49 22.89 -39.58 -57.14
CA ALA A 49 23.30 -40.96 -57.43
C ALA A 49 23.43 -42.02 -56.31
N GLY A 50 22.53 -43.02 -56.39
CA GLY A 50 22.94 -44.43 -56.36
C GLY A 50 22.16 -45.38 -55.45
N GLY A 51 21.42 -46.31 -56.06
CA GLY A 51 21.35 -47.71 -55.59
C GLY A 51 20.14 -48.13 -54.75
N GLU A 52 19.21 -48.79 -55.43
CA GLU A 52 18.10 -49.61 -54.90
C GLU A 52 18.61 -51.00 -54.40
N PRO A 53 17.76 -51.94 -53.96
CA PRO A 53 17.24 -52.16 -52.60
C PRO A 53 17.67 -53.53 -52.02
N ASP A 54 17.31 -53.85 -50.76
CA ASP A 54 16.77 -55.20 -50.44
C ASP A 54 16.25 -55.28 -48.98
N GLN A 55 14.98 -55.65 -48.86
CA GLN A 55 14.40 -56.38 -47.71
C GLN A 55 14.90 -57.85 -47.78
N PRO A 56 14.79 -58.74 -46.75
CA PRO A 56 13.65 -58.83 -45.81
C PRO A 56 13.92 -59.38 -44.38
N ALA A 57 12.90 -59.31 -43.54
CA ALA A 57 12.69 -60.18 -42.37
C ALA A 57 12.48 -61.65 -42.83
N PRO A 58 12.58 -62.74 -42.02
CA PRO A 58 11.98 -62.89 -40.68
C PRO A 58 12.73 -63.84 -39.70
N GLY A 59 12.18 -64.07 -38.50
CA GLY A 59 12.47 -65.32 -37.76
C GLY A 59 12.51 -65.18 -36.24
N ALA A 60 11.50 -65.76 -35.58
CA ALA A 60 11.44 -65.98 -34.14
C ALA A 60 12.49 -67.01 -33.68
N ASP A 61 12.99 -66.88 -32.45
CA ASP A 61 12.81 -67.89 -31.38
C ASP A 61 13.55 -67.49 -30.09
N GLY A 62 13.07 -68.06 -28.98
CA GLY A 62 13.35 -67.66 -27.61
C GLY A 62 14.75 -67.96 -27.08
N ALA A 63 15.05 -67.31 -25.94
CA ALA A 63 15.64 -67.86 -24.72
C ALA A 63 16.80 -67.05 -24.11
N VAL A 64 16.49 -66.47 -22.95
CA VAL A 64 17.26 -66.47 -21.69
C VAL A 64 18.80 -66.39 -21.77
N ALA A 65 19.38 -65.26 -21.35
CA ALA A 65 20.37 -65.22 -20.25
C ALA A 65 20.83 -63.78 -19.91
N ARG A 66 21.10 -63.60 -18.63
CA ARG A 66 21.65 -62.41 -17.95
C ARG A 66 23.12 -62.14 -18.30
N ALA A 67 23.45 -60.86 -18.07
CA ALA A 67 24.73 -60.25 -17.67
C ALA A 67 25.59 -59.61 -18.79
N PRO A 68 25.91 -58.30 -18.68
CA PRO A 68 26.71 -57.54 -19.64
C PRO A 68 28.14 -57.30 -19.13
N GLU A 69 29.15 -57.29 -20.00
CA GLU A 69 30.43 -56.55 -19.80
C GLU A 69 31.15 -56.27 -21.14
N SER A 70 32.04 -55.27 -21.10
CA SER A 70 33.07 -54.81 -22.04
C SER A 70 32.65 -53.81 -23.13
N ASP A 71 32.99 -52.53 -23.05
CA ASP A 71 34.30 -51.83 -22.98
C ASP A 71 34.87 -51.49 -24.36
N ALA A 72 35.11 -50.20 -24.60
CA ALA A 72 36.25 -49.67 -25.36
C ALA A 72 36.31 -48.13 -25.24
N ASP A 73 37.14 -47.66 -24.31
CA ASP A 73 38.25 -46.67 -24.43
C ASP A 73 38.42 -45.83 -25.73
N PRO A 74 39.10 -44.63 -25.72
CA PRO A 74 40.36 -44.43 -25.00
C PRO A 74 40.65 -43.07 -24.30
N GLN A 75 41.35 -43.22 -23.18
CA GLN A 75 42.53 -42.47 -22.65
C GLN A 75 43.39 -41.65 -23.67
N PRO A 76 44.33 -40.73 -23.29
CA PRO A 76 45.27 -40.85 -22.14
C PRO A 76 45.73 -39.55 -21.40
N ALA A 77 46.05 -39.66 -20.09
CA ALA A 77 47.39 -39.62 -19.44
C ALA A 77 47.93 -38.18 -19.19
N ASP A 78 48.52 -37.82 -18.04
CA ASP A 78 49.54 -38.56 -17.29
C ASP A 78 49.73 -38.09 -15.83
N SER A 79 49.95 -39.06 -14.92
CA SER A 79 50.95 -39.12 -13.81
C SER A 79 50.93 -38.09 -12.65
N ALA A 80 51.08 -38.41 -11.35
CA ALA A 80 51.74 -39.53 -10.67
C ALA A 80 51.35 -39.68 -9.16
N GLU A 81 51.30 -40.96 -8.71
CA GLU A 81 51.76 -41.58 -7.43
C GLU A 81 51.19 -41.12 -6.07
N ASP A 82 50.38 -41.97 -5.39
CA ASP A 82 50.73 -43.03 -4.40
C ASP A 82 50.61 -42.47 -2.96
N GLY A 83 49.87 -43.01 -1.99
CA GLY A 83 48.95 -44.13 -1.90
C GLY A 83 48.33 -44.14 -0.49
N GLY A 84 47.14 -44.72 -0.37
CA GLY A 84 46.67 -45.43 0.83
C GLY A 84 46.08 -44.64 2.01
N GLY A 85 44.83 -44.99 2.38
CA GLY A 85 44.41 -45.01 3.79
C GLY A 85 43.06 -44.37 4.10
N ARG A 86 42.01 -45.21 4.13
CA ARG A 86 40.68 -44.94 4.69
C ARG A 86 40.74 -44.53 6.17
N ALA A 87 39.84 -43.66 6.64
CA ALA A 87 38.68 -44.04 7.46
C ALA A 87 38.03 -42.84 8.18
N GLU A 88 36.80 -43.10 8.60
CA GLU A 88 35.70 -42.24 9.03
C GLU A 88 35.89 -41.46 10.35
N LEU A 89 35.13 -40.36 10.44
CA LEU A 89 34.53 -39.61 11.56
C LEU A 89 34.54 -40.26 12.97
N PRO A 90 34.59 -39.48 14.09
CA PRO A 90 33.37 -38.83 14.63
C PRO A 90 33.54 -37.51 15.45
N LEU A 91 32.39 -36.89 15.74
CA LEU A 91 32.13 -35.73 16.64
C LEU A 91 31.97 -36.17 18.14
N PRO A 92 31.49 -35.33 19.10
CA PRO A 92 32.30 -34.73 20.17
C PRO A 92 31.73 -35.05 21.58
N ASP A 93 32.23 -34.39 22.65
CA ASP A 93 31.42 -33.79 23.74
C ASP A 93 32.29 -33.35 24.94
N GLY A 94 31.89 -32.23 25.57
CA GLY A 94 31.98 -32.05 27.03
C GLY A 94 32.86 -30.90 27.58
N GLU A 95 32.22 -29.80 27.99
CA GLU A 95 32.70 -28.90 29.05
C GLU A 95 32.46 -29.53 30.46
N PRO A 96 33.09 -29.08 31.58
CA PRO A 96 32.71 -27.84 32.29
C PRO A 96 33.87 -27.06 33.01
N ALA A 97 33.51 -25.88 33.55
CA ALA A 97 34.27 -24.82 34.28
C ALA A 97 34.72 -25.17 35.74
N PRO A 98 35.13 -24.23 36.65
CA PRO A 98 35.96 -22.99 36.65
C PRO A 98 37.02 -22.96 37.83
N ASP A 99 37.51 -21.75 38.21
CA ASP A 99 38.34 -21.30 39.38
C ASP A 99 39.84 -21.07 39.05
N GLY A 100 40.58 -20.03 39.49
CA GLY A 100 40.41 -18.88 40.39
C GLY A 100 41.81 -18.35 40.82
N ASP A 101 41.97 -17.01 40.89
CA ASP A 101 42.94 -16.16 41.64
C ASP A 101 44.49 -16.27 41.55
N LEU A 102 45.17 -15.11 41.40
CA LEU A 102 46.01 -14.45 42.44
C LEU A 102 46.67 -13.11 42.00
N ASP A 103 46.79 -12.22 43.00
CA ASP A 103 47.01 -10.75 43.04
C ASP A 103 48.41 -10.17 42.72
N ALA A 104 48.47 -8.84 42.48
CA ALA A 104 49.22 -7.89 43.35
C ALA A 104 48.95 -6.39 43.03
N ALA A 105 48.88 -5.59 44.10
CA ALA A 105 48.43 -4.20 44.19
C ALA A 105 49.55 -3.15 44.30
N VAL A 106 49.22 -1.86 44.02
CA VAL A 106 49.66 -0.66 44.76
C VAL A 106 48.53 0.38 44.70
N GLY A 107 48.18 0.98 45.84
CA GLY A 107 47.14 2.02 45.96
C GLY A 107 47.69 3.38 46.39
N ASP A 108 46.84 4.40 46.30
CA ASP A 108 46.77 5.57 47.18
C ASP A 108 45.42 6.30 46.92
N GLY A 109 44.64 6.57 47.98
CA GLY A 109 43.45 7.45 47.96
C GLY A 109 43.81 8.88 48.41
N PRO A 110 42.87 9.76 48.87
CA PRO A 110 41.46 9.49 49.21
C PRO A 110 40.40 10.62 48.91
N ALA A 111 39.12 10.27 49.16
CA ALA A 111 37.96 11.07 49.66
C ALA A 111 37.41 12.27 48.84
N THR A 112 36.08 12.48 48.68
CA THR A 112 34.95 12.65 49.64
C THR A 112 33.60 12.19 49.00
N GLN A 113 32.65 11.46 49.63
CA GLN A 113 31.57 11.86 50.60
C GLN A 113 30.86 13.17 50.22
N ASP A 114 29.53 13.38 50.17
CA ASP A 114 28.27 12.78 50.64
C ASP A 114 27.17 13.17 49.59
N GLY A 115 25.93 12.72 49.49
CA GLY A 115 24.93 12.19 50.42
C GLY A 115 23.54 12.46 49.80
N ALA A 116 22.58 11.56 50.04
CA ALA A 116 21.27 11.47 49.42
C ALA A 116 20.17 12.39 50.03
N ALA A 117 18.94 12.23 49.50
CA ALA A 117 17.61 12.66 50.01
C ALA A 117 17.08 14.00 49.45
N THR A 118 15.79 14.26 49.18
CA THR A 118 14.49 13.55 49.30
C THR A 118 13.41 14.39 48.56
N GLN A 119 12.22 13.80 48.45
CA GLN A 119 10.95 14.24 47.84
C GLN A 119 10.33 15.54 48.38
N ASP A 120 9.45 16.15 47.57
CA ASP A 120 8.17 16.87 47.84
C ASP A 120 7.89 17.77 46.61
N GLY A 121 6.71 17.97 46.02
CA GLY A 121 5.31 17.88 46.46
C GLY A 121 4.58 19.18 46.02
N ALA A 122 3.31 19.07 45.60
CA ALA A 122 2.31 20.11 45.23
C ALA A 122 2.25 20.55 43.74
N ALA A 123 1.15 20.45 42.96
CA ALA A 123 -0.33 20.54 43.10
C ALA A 123 -0.93 21.87 42.57
N ALA A 124 -1.47 21.82 41.33
CA ALA A 124 -2.76 22.36 40.80
C ALA A 124 -3.15 23.87 40.98
N PRO A 125 -4.28 24.42 40.44
CA PRO A 125 -5.15 24.07 39.29
C PRO A 125 -5.74 25.28 38.47
N ASP A 126 -6.66 24.96 37.54
CA ASP A 126 -7.91 25.65 37.09
C ASP A 126 -7.98 26.82 36.06
N GLY A 127 -8.97 26.68 35.14
CA GLY A 127 -9.80 27.76 34.56
C GLY A 127 -9.85 27.83 33.02
N ASP A 128 -10.71 27.07 32.31
CA ASP A 128 -12.11 27.34 31.89
C ASP A 128 -12.34 28.31 30.69
N LYS A 129 -12.83 27.71 29.58
CA LYS A 129 -13.92 28.04 28.62
C LYS A 129 -14.10 29.38 27.88
N ALA A 130 -14.69 29.18 26.67
CA ALA A 130 -15.55 30.03 25.82
C ALA A 130 -14.84 30.99 24.83
N ASP A 131 -15.20 31.18 23.54
CA ASP A 131 -16.30 30.74 22.66
C ASP A 131 -15.97 31.05 21.18
N GLY A 132 -16.58 30.31 20.23
CA GLY A 132 -16.95 30.68 18.82
C GLY A 132 -15.86 30.71 17.75
N ASP A 133 -16.05 30.37 16.46
CA ASP A 133 -17.19 29.85 15.67
C ASP A 133 -16.66 29.53 14.24
N GLY A 134 -17.25 28.54 13.54
CA GLY A 134 -17.28 28.53 12.05
C GLY A 134 -16.95 27.25 11.24
N GLY A 135 -17.97 26.40 11.01
CA GLY A 135 -18.32 25.71 9.74
C GLY A 135 -17.50 24.48 9.27
N ALA A 136 -17.98 23.23 9.38
CA ALA A 136 -18.99 22.50 8.53
C ALA A 136 -18.40 22.05 7.16
N LEU A 137 -18.50 20.80 6.66
CA LEU A 137 -19.47 19.69 6.72
C LEU A 137 -18.70 18.35 6.53
N ASP A 138 -18.93 17.31 7.35
CA ASP A 138 -19.85 16.15 7.18
C ASP A 138 -19.17 14.96 6.45
N GLY A 139 -19.12 13.73 6.95
CA GLY A 139 -19.64 13.11 8.17
C GLY A 139 -18.97 11.74 8.36
N ALA A 140 -18.59 11.46 9.61
CA ALA A 140 -18.06 10.18 10.10
C ALA A 140 -19.16 9.10 10.03
N ASP A 141 -18.92 7.87 9.59
CA ASP A 141 -18.06 6.85 10.19
C ASP A 141 -18.56 6.42 11.58
N LEU A 142 -18.97 5.15 11.73
CA LEU A 142 -18.31 4.14 12.58
C LEU A 142 -19.24 2.99 13.04
N ALA A 143 -18.68 1.80 12.82
CA ALA A 143 -18.67 0.62 13.70
C ALA A 143 -19.93 -0.25 13.85
N GLY A 144 -19.77 -1.53 13.46
CA GLY A 144 -20.61 -2.68 13.87
C GLY A 144 -20.43 -3.04 15.36
N PRO A 145 -20.69 -4.29 15.83
CA PRO A 145 -20.76 -5.57 15.12
C PRO A 145 -21.93 -6.49 15.57
N GLY A 146 -21.94 -7.76 15.12
CA GLY A 146 -22.39 -8.89 15.95
C GLY A 146 -23.67 -9.64 15.55
N ASP A 147 -23.58 -10.97 15.67
CA ASP A 147 -24.57 -12.06 15.66
C ASP A 147 -26.05 -11.72 15.96
N GLY A 148 -27.06 -12.38 15.36
CA GLY A 148 -27.37 -13.81 15.41
C GLY A 148 -28.62 -14.03 16.29
N SER A 149 -29.55 -14.86 15.81
CA SER A 149 -30.74 -15.41 16.50
C SER A 149 -32.05 -14.60 16.42
N THR A 150 -33.10 -15.29 15.95
CA THR A 150 -34.53 -14.94 16.02
C THR A 150 -34.96 -14.44 17.41
N PRO A 151 -36.00 -13.58 17.51
CA PRO A 151 -37.30 -14.12 17.92
C PRO A 151 -38.54 -13.39 17.35
N GLU A 152 -39.68 -13.93 17.77
CA GLU A 152 -41.08 -13.78 17.40
C GLU A 152 -41.67 -12.35 17.38
N LEU A 153 -42.82 -12.27 16.68
CA LEU A 153 -43.79 -11.18 16.63
C LEU A 153 -44.17 -10.64 18.02
N PRO A 154 -44.67 -9.39 18.08
CA PRO A 154 -46.04 -9.26 18.61
C PRO A 154 -46.94 -8.26 17.87
N ASP A 155 -48.24 -8.58 17.94
CA ASP A 155 -49.41 -7.74 17.66
C ASP A 155 -49.41 -6.41 18.44
N VAL A 156 -49.90 -5.32 17.82
CA VAL A 156 -50.61 -4.26 18.57
C VAL A 156 -51.74 -3.64 17.73
N VAL A 157 -52.84 -3.43 18.45
CA VAL A 157 -54.19 -3.00 18.08
C VAL A 157 -54.31 -1.47 17.89
N LEU A 158 -55.30 -1.10 17.06
CA LEU A 158 -55.84 0.24 16.78
C LEU A 158 -56.16 1.12 18.01
N ALA A 159 -55.94 2.44 17.88
CA ALA A 159 -56.96 3.50 18.01
C ALA A 159 -56.37 4.93 17.98
N GLY A 160 -57.10 5.87 17.35
CA GLY A 160 -57.30 7.22 17.92
C GLY A 160 -56.67 8.44 17.23
N ASP A 161 -57.52 9.18 16.52
CA ASP A 161 -57.72 10.64 16.52
C ASP A 161 -56.66 11.64 16.00
N GLY A 162 -57.13 12.64 15.22
CA GLY A 162 -56.51 13.97 15.16
C GLY A 162 -56.59 14.72 13.83
N ALA A 163 -57.40 15.78 13.81
CA ALA A 163 -57.78 16.64 12.68
C ALA A 163 -56.66 17.51 12.05
N ALA A 164 -56.89 17.97 10.81
CA ALA A 164 -56.89 19.40 10.44
C ALA A 164 -57.51 19.64 9.05
N ASP A 165 -58.16 20.79 8.97
CA ASP A 165 -59.06 21.33 7.94
C ASP A 165 -58.33 22.36 7.04
N ALA A 166 -58.99 22.74 5.93
CA ALA A 166 -58.96 24.03 5.21
C ALA A 166 -58.82 23.91 3.67
N GLY A 167 -59.83 24.44 2.95
CA GLY A 167 -59.75 24.69 1.51
C GLY A 167 -61.08 25.02 0.82
N ASP A 168 -61.62 26.21 1.13
CA ASP A 168 -62.81 26.89 0.57
C ASP A 168 -63.08 26.78 -0.95
N ILE A 169 -64.37 26.69 -1.34
CA ILE A 169 -64.97 27.52 -2.41
C ILE A 169 -66.30 28.10 -1.92
N ALA A 170 -66.41 29.42 -2.09
CA ALA A 170 -67.47 30.32 -1.67
C ALA A 170 -68.75 30.27 -2.53
N ALA A 171 -69.89 30.53 -1.86
CA ALA A 171 -70.97 31.38 -2.39
C ALA A 171 -71.80 31.99 -1.24
N LYS A 172 -71.70 33.32 -1.13
CA LYS A 172 -72.55 34.31 -0.43
C LYS A 172 -72.89 35.35 -1.52
N ASP A 173 -74.05 35.96 -1.69
CA ASP A 173 -75.24 36.22 -0.88
C ASP A 173 -76.43 36.46 -1.84
N ALA A 174 -77.66 36.19 -1.42
CA ALA A 174 -78.76 37.17 -1.41
C ALA A 174 -80.10 36.57 -0.93
N ALA A 175 -80.66 37.23 0.09
CA ALA A 175 -82.07 37.31 0.51
C ALA A 175 -82.76 36.04 1.06
N SER A 176 -82.86 36.06 2.39
CA SER A 176 -83.68 35.24 3.26
C SER A 176 -85.09 35.82 3.36
N ASP A 177 -86.12 34.98 3.31
CA ASP A 177 -87.43 35.27 3.90
C ASP A 177 -88.16 33.96 4.28
N ILE A 178 -88.71 34.00 5.51
CA ILE A 178 -89.71 33.12 6.14
C ILE A 178 -89.22 31.76 6.68
N GLY A 179 -89.13 31.67 8.02
CA GLY A 179 -89.12 30.39 8.73
C GLY A 179 -88.79 30.46 10.22
N ALA A 180 -89.83 30.64 11.04
CA ALA A 180 -89.97 30.20 12.43
C ALA A 180 -89.07 30.84 13.51
N ALA A 181 -89.70 31.69 14.32
CA ALA A 181 -89.20 32.06 15.64
C ALA A 181 -89.63 31.04 16.71
N ASP A 182 -88.72 30.86 17.66
CA ASP A 182 -88.78 30.09 18.89
C ASP A 182 -90.10 30.19 19.68
N VAL A 183 -90.47 29.06 20.29
CA VAL A 183 -91.37 29.00 21.44
C VAL A 183 -90.56 28.49 22.63
N GLY A 184 -90.16 29.41 23.50
CA GLY A 184 -89.62 29.14 24.82
C GLY A 184 -90.41 29.93 25.87
N ASP A 185 -90.85 29.21 26.90
CA ASP A 185 -91.25 29.65 28.24
C ASP A 185 -92.16 30.88 28.43
N ILE A 186 -93.38 30.61 28.93
CA ILE A 186 -93.89 31.31 30.12
C ILE A 186 -94.93 30.45 30.85
N ALA A 187 -94.58 30.12 32.10
CA ALA A 187 -95.47 29.57 33.10
C ALA A 187 -96.38 30.66 33.70
N GLU A 188 -97.49 30.16 34.24
CA GLU A 188 -98.58 30.77 35.03
C GLU A 188 -98.28 32.08 35.77
N LYS A 189 -99.23 33.03 35.69
CA LYS A 189 -99.65 33.78 36.88
C LYS A 189 -101.05 34.36 36.77
N ASP A 190 -101.87 33.95 37.74
CA ASP A 190 -103.09 34.53 38.28
C ASP A 190 -103.60 35.86 37.70
N THR A 191 -104.90 35.91 37.43
CA THR A 191 -105.68 37.06 37.90
C THR A 191 -107.14 36.70 38.17
N ALA A 192 -107.48 36.71 39.46
CA ALA A 192 -108.85 36.86 39.95
C ALA A 192 -109.07 38.31 40.38
N GLY A 193 -110.30 38.80 40.24
CA GLY A 193 -110.78 40.15 40.62
C GLY A 193 -111.18 40.96 39.38
N ASP A 194 -112.30 41.66 39.30
CA ASP A 194 -113.27 42.10 40.29
C ASP A 194 -114.57 42.52 39.54
N VAL A 195 -115.65 42.65 40.30
CA VAL A 195 -117.03 42.95 39.91
C VAL A 195 -117.31 44.41 39.49
N GLY A 196 -118.33 44.60 38.64
CA GLY A 196 -119.19 45.80 38.55
C GLY A 196 -118.63 46.98 37.75
N ALA A 197 -119.41 47.83 37.08
CA ALA A 197 -120.85 47.99 36.97
C ALA A 197 -121.18 48.88 35.74
N SER A 198 -122.35 48.62 35.14
CA SER A 198 -123.39 49.54 34.59
C SER A 198 -122.95 50.84 33.85
N ASP A 199 -123.47 51.21 32.68
CA ASP A 199 -124.87 51.48 32.27
C ASP A 199 -124.92 51.45 30.71
N GLY A 200 -125.95 51.15 29.93
CA GLY A 200 -127.37 50.85 30.07
C GLY A 200 -127.99 50.82 28.65
N GLY A 201 -129.06 50.03 28.43
CA GLY A 201 -129.91 50.14 27.22
C GLY A 201 -130.41 48.83 26.60
N ASP A 202 -131.55 48.33 27.10
CA ASP A 202 -132.69 47.69 26.40
C ASP A 202 -132.49 46.78 25.16
N ILE A 203 -132.74 45.46 25.27
CA ILE A 203 -133.96 44.69 24.85
C ILE A 203 -133.69 43.16 24.70
N ASP A 204 -134.49 42.33 25.40
CA ASP A 204 -134.89 40.90 25.26
C ASP A 204 -133.94 39.72 24.83
N ALA A 205 -133.96 38.65 25.66
CA ALA A 205 -134.04 37.19 25.35
C ALA A 205 -132.85 36.19 25.59
N ALA A 206 -133.19 35.04 26.23
CA ALA A 206 -132.59 33.67 26.25
C ALA A 206 -131.69 33.20 27.45
N PRO A 207 -131.74 31.90 27.85
CA PRO A 207 -131.13 31.36 29.10
C PRO A 207 -129.64 30.95 28.97
N ILE A 208 -128.93 30.92 30.11
CA ILE A 208 -127.46 30.85 30.25
C ILE A 208 -126.94 29.41 30.43
N CYS A 209 -125.87 28.99 29.72
CA CYS A 209 -125.13 27.73 29.95
C CYS A 209 -123.63 27.98 30.24
N ALA A 210 -122.97 27.08 31.01
CA ALA A 210 -121.54 27.16 31.34
C ALA A 210 -120.65 26.46 30.27
N PRO A 211 -119.62 27.13 29.74
CA PRO A 211 -118.72 26.56 28.72
C PRO A 211 -117.80 25.47 29.31
N CYS A 212 -117.55 24.42 28.54
CA CYS A 212 -116.65 23.31 28.85
C CYS A 212 -115.97 22.77 27.57
N ASN A 213 -115.16 21.70 27.66
CA ASN A 213 -114.60 21.00 26.49
C ASN A 213 -114.72 19.48 26.74
N ASP A 214 -115.41 18.77 25.86
CA ASP A 214 -115.68 17.33 25.99
C ASP A 214 -114.56 16.43 25.42
N GLY A 215 -113.50 17.03 24.86
CA GLY A 215 -112.34 16.36 24.29
C GLY A 215 -112.61 15.70 22.93
N ASN A 216 -113.80 15.88 22.37
CA ASN A 216 -114.17 15.33 21.07
C ASN A 216 -113.99 16.41 19.98
N PRO A 217 -113.07 16.23 19.02
CA PRO A 217 -112.85 17.22 17.95
C PRO A 217 -114.02 17.32 16.97
N CYS A 218 -115.05 16.46 17.10
CA CYS A 218 -116.25 16.43 16.28
C CYS A 218 -117.49 17.05 16.95
N THR A 219 -117.30 17.80 18.03
CA THR A 219 -118.35 18.56 18.70
C THR A 219 -117.96 20.04 18.82
N SER A 220 -118.96 20.92 18.91
CA SER A 220 -118.77 22.36 19.11
C SER A 220 -119.86 22.96 19.99
N GLY A 221 -119.57 24.09 20.62
CA GLY A 221 -120.54 24.74 21.52
C GLY A 221 -120.78 23.93 22.81
N ASP A 222 -119.75 23.25 23.29
CA ASP A 222 -119.73 22.41 24.47
C ASP A 222 -120.25 23.16 25.70
N CYS A 223 -121.32 22.63 26.28
CA CYS A 223 -122.09 23.28 27.33
C CYS A 223 -122.43 22.26 28.40
N ALA A 224 -122.09 22.55 29.65
CA ALA A 224 -122.45 21.72 30.80
C ALA A 224 -123.66 22.34 31.52
N GLN A 225 -124.78 21.62 31.57
CA GLN A 225 -125.92 21.97 32.42
C GLN A 225 -125.82 21.28 33.78
N ALA A 226 -126.42 21.87 34.82
CA ALA A 226 -126.35 21.33 36.18
C ALA A 226 -126.91 19.89 36.24
N GLY A 227 -126.00 18.91 36.36
CA GLY A 227 -126.32 17.48 36.45
C GLY A 227 -126.12 16.67 35.15
N ALA A 228 -125.70 17.27 34.03
CA ALA A 228 -125.38 16.58 32.78
C ALA A 228 -123.87 16.67 32.46
N PRO A 229 -123.27 15.64 31.82
CA PRO A 229 -121.88 15.69 31.37
C PRO A 229 -121.69 16.77 30.29
N CYS A 230 -120.46 17.29 30.19
CA CYS A 230 -120.09 18.20 29.11
C CYS A 230 -120.32 17.51 27.75
N ALA A 231 -121.12 18.13 26.89
CA ALA A 231 -121.38 17.64 25.54
C ALA A 231 -121.63 18.82 24.60
N GLY A 232 -120.96 18.81 23.44
CA GLY A 232 -121.24 19.74 22.36
C GLY A 232 -122.32 19.28 21.38
N GLN A 233 -122.70 20.20 20.50
CA GLN A 233 -123.46 19.84 19.30
C GLN A 233 -122.50 19.20 18.29
N PRO A 234 -122.88 18.07 17.66
CA PRO A 234 -122.03 17.42 16.67
C PRO A 234 -121.74 18.37 15.50
N LEU A 235 -120.48 18.44 15.10
CA LEU A 235 -120.04 19.14 13.90
C LEU A 235 -120.66 18.49 12.65
N THR A 236 -120.66 19.24 11.54
CA THR A 236 -121.20 18.78 10.27
C THR A 236 -120.46 17.52 9.79
N GLU A 237 -121.21 16.56 9.26
CA GLU A 237 -120.65 15.34 8.67
C GLU A 237 -119.58 15.70 7.62
N GLY A 238 -118.40 15.08 7.70
CA GLY A 238 -117.28 15.39 6.82
C GLY A 238 -116.39 16.55 7.27
N ALA A 239 -116.69 17.21 8.38
CA ALA A 239 -115.80 18.23 8.96
C ALA A 239 -114.43 17.60 9.30
N PRO A 240 -113.32 18.31 9.02
CA PRO A 240 -111.99 17.80 9.33
C PRO A 240 -111.82 17.68 10.84
N CYS A 241 -111.27 16.55 11.27
CA CYS A 241 -110.89 16.30 12.65
C CYS A 241 -109.54 15.58 12.68
N ASN A 242 -109.04 15.29 13.87
CA ASN A 242 -107.83 14.49 14.06
C ASN A 242 -108.16 13.43 15.11
N ASP A 243 -108.06 12.15 14.76
CA ASP A 243 -108.38 11.05 15.66
C ASP A 243 -107.20 10.67 16.58
N GLY A 244 -106.09 11.41 16.50
CA GLY A 244 -104.85 11.18 17.24
C GLY A 244 -103.99 10.04 16.68
N ASN A 245 -104.39 9.42 15.57
CA ASN A 245 -103.67 8.32 14.95
C ASN A 245 -102.83 8.80 13.76
N ALA A 246 -101.49 8.78 13.91
CA ALA A 246 -100.58 9.14 12.81
C ALA A 246 -100.63 8.20 11.59
N CYS A 247 -101.40 7.11 11.66
CA CYS A 247 -101.65 6.17 10.57
C CYS A 247 -102.99 6.37 9.86
N THR A 248 -103.61 7.52 10.05
CA THR A 248 -104.79 7.95 9.32
C THR A 248 -104.53 9.38 8.84
N THR A 249 -104.96 9.67 7.62
CA THR A 249 -104.81 11.01 7.03
C THR A 249 -106.14 11.47 6.47
N GLY A 250 -106.44 12.76 6.65
CA GLY A 250 -107.72 13.32 6.22
C GLY A 250 -108.90 12.78 7.04
N ASP A 251 -108.75 12.70 8.37
CA ASP A 251 -109.80 12.22 9.26
C ASP A 251 -111.00 13.17 9.24
N VAL A 252 -112.19 12.59 9.31
CA VAL A 252 -113.44 13.34 9.19
C VAL A 252 -114.45 12.94 10.24
N CYS A 253 -115.27 13.90 10.66
CA CYS A 253 -116.36 13.65 11.59
C CYS A 253 -117.44 12.80 10.93
N LYS A 254 -117.71 11.63 11.53
CA LYS A 254 -118.81 10.74 11.17
C LYS A 254 -119.67 10.46 12.39
N MET A 255 -120.96 10.82 12.32
CA MET A 255 -121.94 10.63 13.41
C MET A 255 -121.46 11.18 14.77
N GLY A 256 -120.78 12.33 14.76
CA GLY A 256 -120.27 12.97 15.97
C GLY A 256 -118.99 12.37 16.56
N ALA A 257 -118.31 11.45 15.88
CA ALA A 257 -116.98 10.95 16.26
C ALA A 257 -115.97 11.13 15.12
N CYS A 258 -114.70 11.32 15.44
CA CYS A 258 -113.66 11.41 14.43
C CYS A 258 -113.33 10.03 13.86
N ALA A 259 -113.56 9.84 12.56
CA ALA A 259 -113.25 8.60 11.85
C ALA A 259 -111.98 8.79 11.01
N GLY A 260 -110.96 8.00 11.34
CA GLY A 260 -109.68 8.01 10.63
C GLY A 260 -109.80 7.74 9.13
N GLY A 261 -109.07 8.50 8.33
CA GLY A 261 -108.94 8.29 6.89
C GLY A 261 -107.95 7.16 6.53
N PRO A 262 -107.63 6.96 5.23
CA PRO A 262 -106.67 5.93 4.82
C PRO A 262 -105.26 6.22 5.37
N PRO A 263 -104.43 5.17 5.58
CA PRO A 263 -103.07 5.35 6.04
C PRO A 263 -102.20 6.08 5.00
N PRO A 264 -101.22 6.88 5.46
CA PRO A 264 -100.27 7.52 4.56
C PRO A 264 -99.41 6.48 3.81
N PRO A 265 -98.92 6.80 2.60
CA PRO A 265 -97.95 5.94 1.93
C PRO A 265 -96.65 5.91 2.74
N CYS A 266 -96.34 4.77 3.33
CA CYS A 266 -95.20 4.60 4.24
C CYS A 266 -93.99 3.90 3.60
N SER A 267 -93.70 4.15 2.31
CA SER A 267 -92.56 3.49 1.67
C SER A 267 -91.30 4.34 1.66
N ASP A 268 -90.18 3.74 2.06
CA ASP A 268 -88.84 4.34 2.01
C ASP A 268 -88.02 3.88 0.78
N ASN A 269 -88.59 3.04 -0.09
CA ASN A 269 -87.94 2.42 -1.25
C ASN A 269 -86.69 1.59 -0.91
N ASN A 270 -86.53 1.16 0.34
CA ASN A 270 -85.43 0.30 0.73
C ASN A 270 -85.90 -1.17 0.74
N PRO A 271 -85.32 -2.06 -0.11
CA PRO A 271 -85.73 -3.46 -0.15
C PRO A 271 -85.43 -4.22 1.16
N CYS A 272 -84.60 -3.65 2.03
CA CYS A 272 -84.20 -4.24 3.31
C CYS A 272 -85.05 -3.82 4.50
N THR A 273 -86.16 -3.13 4.25
CA THR A 273 -87.14 -2.76 5.25
C THR A 273 -88.53 -3.25 4.86
N ASP A 274 -89.26 -3.73 5.86
CA ASP A 274 -90.69 -3.99 5.75
C ASP A 274 -91.44 -2.74 6.23
N ASP A 275 -92.09 -2.09 5.28
CA ASP A 275 -92.81 -0.82 5.43
C ASP A 275 -94.19 -1.03 6.05
N ALA A 276 -94.43 -0.46 7.23
CA ALA A 276 -95.74 -0.53 7.88
C ALA A 276 -96.07 0.75 8.63
N CYS A 277 -97.33 1.20 8.56
CA CYS A 277 -97.79 2.26 9.45
C CYS A 277 -98.20 1.68 10.81
N LYS A 278 -97.58 2.17 11.90
CA LYS A 278 -97.87 1.75 13.29
C LYS A 278 -98.33 2.93 14.16
N ALA A 279 -99.60 2.94 14.52
CA ALA A 279 -100.19 3.91 15.44
C ALA A 279 -99.56 3.82 16.86
N PRO A 280 -99.40 4.94 17.60
CA PRO A 280 -99.62 6.34 17.21
C PRO A 280 -98.39 6.98 16.54
N LYS A 281 -97.32 6.21 16.25
CA LYS A 281 -96.01 6.74 15.84
C LYS A 281 -95.88 7.05 14.34
N GLY A 282 -96.75 6.51 13.50
CA GLY A 282 -96.73 6.71 12.05
C GLY A 282 -95.92 5.64 11.32
N CYS A 283 -95.27 5.99 10.22
CA CYS A 283 -94.51 5.03 9.40
C CYS A 283 -93.35 4.39 10.19
N ALA A 284 -93.26 3.07 10.12
CA ALA A 284 -92.25 2.26 10.76
C ALA A 284 -91.61 1.32 9.73
N PHE A 285 -90.29 1.38 9.62
CA PHE A 285 -89.47 0.62 8.68
C PHE A 285 -88.72 -0.45 9.46
N THR A 286 -89.13 -1.72 9.34
CA THR A 286 -88.53 -2.81 10.12
C THR A 286 -87.51 -3.55 9.28
N ALA A 287 -86.25 -3.58 9.70
CA ALA A 287 -85.20 -4.29 8.97
C ALA A 287 -85.57 -5.78 8.73
N ASN A 288 -85.47 -6.24 7.49
CA ASN A 288 -85.71 -7.62 7.10
C ASN A 288 -84.40 -8.34 6.74
N ALA A 289 -84.51 -9.62 6.35
CA ALA A 289 -83.39 -10.46 5.94
C ALA A 289 -83.57 -11.00 4.51
N ALA A 290 -84.25 -10.27 3.65
CA ALA A 290 -84.45 -10.66 2.27
C ALA A 290 -83.11 -10.69 1.49
N VAL A 291 -83.11 -11.39 0.36
CA VAL A 291 -82.04 -11.24 -0.64
C VAL A 291 -82.19 -9.87 -1.26
N CYS A 292 -81.08 -9.19 -1.44
CA CYS A 292 -80.99 -7.88 -2.07
C CYS A 292 -79.77 -7.86 -2.99
N ASP A 293 -79.48 -6.71 -3.60
CA ASP A 293 -78.28 -6.47 -4.40
C ASP A 293 -77.64 -5.20 -3.85
N ASP A 294 -76.38 -5.30 -3.38
CA ASP A 294 -75.65 -4.14 -2.84
C ASP A 294 -74.96 -3.33 -3.95
N GLY A 295 -75.13 -3.74 -5.20
CA GLY A 295 -74.61 -3.10 -6.40
C GLY A 295 -73.13 -3.37 -6.65
N SER A 296 -72.48 -4.21 -5.84
CA SER A 296 -71.06 -4.53 -5.96
C SER A 296 -70.84 -5.89 -6.64
N LEU A 297 -70.09 -5.89 -7.74
CA LEU A 297 -69.60 -7.12 -8.39
C LEU A 297 -68.56 -7.87 -7.55
N CYS A 298 -68.09 -7.27 -6.46
CA CYS A 298 -67.08 -7.84 -5.56
C CYS A 298 -67.68 -8.64 -4.42
N THR A 299 -69.00 -8.74 -4.39
CA THR A 299 -69.75 -9.38 -3.34
C THR A 299 -70.74 -10.35 -3.97
N GLY A 300 -70.91 -11.49 -3.31
CA GLY A 300 -71.86 -12.51 -3.72
C GLY A 300 -72.82 -12.86 -2.58
N GLY A 301 -74.06 -13.16 -2.96
CA GLY A 301 -75.09 -13.64 -2.03
C GLY A 301 -75.60 -12.57 -1.08
N ASP A 302 -75.69 -11.32 -1.54
CA ASP A 302 -76.05 -10.16 -0.72
C ASP A 302 -77.39 -10.36 -0.02
N GLN A 303 -77.43 -9.92 1.23
CA GLN A 303 -78.61 -10.06 2.07
C GLN A 303 -78.78 -8.83 2.93
N CYS A 304 -80.04 -8.51 3.19
CA CYS A 304 -80.41 -7.46 4.10
C CYS A 304 -79.93 -7.79 5.52
N ALA A 305 -79.19 -6.85 6.10
CA ALA A 305 -78.69 -6.92 7.47
C ALA A 305 -78.77 -5.53 8.10
N ALA A 306 -79.57 -5.43 9.17
CA ALA A 306 -79.82 -4.18 9.90
C ALA A 306 -80.34 -3.03 9.01
N GLY A 307 -81.19 -3.33 8.04
CA GLY A 307 -81.83 -2.33 7.17
C GLY A 307 -80.97 -1.86 6.02
N ALA A 308 -79.80 -2.46 5.78
CA ALA A 308 -78.95 -2.19 4.62
C ALA A 308 -78.67 -3.50 3.86
N CYS A 309 -78.55 -3.40 2.54
CA CYS A 309 -78.08 -4.52 1.74
C CYS A 309 -76.56 -4.66 1.91
N LYS A 310 -76.09 -5.87 2.22
CA LYS A 310 -74.66 -6.14 2.40
C LYS A 310 -74.27 -7.44 1.72
N GLY A 311 -73.16 -7.42 1.00
CA GLY A 311 -72.50 -8.59 0.50
C GLY A 311 -72.04 -9.56 1.58
N LYS A 312 -72.29 -10.85 1.37
CA LYS A 312 -71.90 -11.90 2.31
C LYS A 312 -70.52 -12.46 2.06
N THR A 313 -70.21 -12.70 0.79
CA THR A 313 -68.97 -13.35 0.39
C THR A 313 -68.19 -12.39 -0.49
N ALA A 314 -66.98 -12.04 -0.07
CA ALA A 314 -66.07 -11.28 -0.92
C ALA A 314 -65.62 -12.15 -2.10
N LEU A 315 -65.59 -11.57 -3.29
CA LEU A 315 -65.07 -12.20 -4.50
C LEU A 315 -63.54 -12.28 -4.42
N ASP A 316 -63.00 -13.49 -4.52
CA ASP A 316 -61.56 -13.70 -4.61
C ASP A 316 -61.07 -13.40 -6.03
N CYS A 317 -60.25 -12.37 -6.16
CA CYS A 317 -59.68 -11.91 -7.42
C CYS A 317 -58.23 -12.37 -7.62
N ASN A 318 -57.70 -13.30 -6.82
CA ASN A 318 -56.33 -13.77 -6.99
C ASN A 318 -56.17 -14.57 -8.29
N ASP A 319 -55.34 -14.09 -9.22
CA ASP A 319 -55.04 -14.79 -10.50
C ASP A 319 -53.84 -15.74 -10.41
N GLY A 320 -53.21 -15.85 -9.23
CA GLY A 320 -52.02 -16.66 -8.98
C GLY A 320 -50.73 -16.08 -9.56
N ASN A 321 -50.76 -14.87 -10.11
CA ASN A 321 -49.58 -14.21 -10.67
C ASN A 321 -48.93 -13.29 -9.62
N ALA A 322 -47.73 -13.67 -9.18
CA ALA A 322 -46.97 -12.85 -8.23
C ALA A 322 -46.65 -11.43 -8.74
N CYS A 323 -46.77 -11.18 -10.06
CA CYS A 323 -46.49 -9.90 -10.71
C CYS A 323 -47.72 -9.03 -11.01
N THR A 324 -48.88 -9.40 -10.49
CA THR A 324 -50.09 -8.57 -10.51
C THR A 324 -50.47 -8.14 -9.10
N ILE A 325 -51.21 -7.04 -9.02
CA ILE A 325 -51.99 -6.65 -7.87
C ILE A 325 -53.44 -6.93 -8.22
N ASP A 326 -54.04 -7.81 -7.43
CA ASP A 326 -55.43 -8.24 -7.57
C ASP A 326 -56.31 -7.32 -6.73
N VAL A 327 -57.10 -6.50 -7.41
CA VAL A 327 -58.05 -5.59 -6.75
C VAL A 327 -59.43 -5.90 -7.30
N CYS A 328 -60.38 -6.07 -6.38
CA CYS A 328 -61.77 -6.10 -6.76
C CYS A 328 -62.35 -4.69 -6.81
N ASN A 329 -62.81 -4.28 -7.98
CA ASN A 329 -63.54 -3.03 -8.18
C ASN A 329 -65.05 -3.30 -8.16
N ALA A 330 -65.79 -2.61 -7.28
CA ALA A 330 -67.23 -2.84 -7.09
C ALA A 330 -68.07 -2.73 -8.37
N VAL A 331 -67.63 -2.00 -9.41
CA VAL A 331 -68.36 -1.82 -10.66
C VAL A 331 -67.77 -2.65 -11.80
N ALA A 332 -66.44 -2.79 -11.85
CA ALA A 332 -65.73 -3.44 -12.95
C ALA A 332 -65.33 -4.90 -12.67
N GLY A 333 -65.54 -5.40 -11.45
CA GLY A 333 -65.15 -6.73 -11.01
C GLY A 333 -63.64 -6.85 -10.76
N CYS A 334 -63.11 -8.06 -10.90
CA CYS A 334 -61.68 -8.33 -10.68
C CYS A 334 -60.80 -7.61 -11.69
N GLN A 335 -59.78 -6.91 -11.18
CA GLN A 335 -58.74 -6.26 -11.97
C GLN A 335 -57.37 -6.74 -11.51
N HIS A 336 -56.51 -7.06 -12.48
CA HIS A 336 -55.15 -7.53 -12.26
C HIS A 336 -54.20 -6.53 -12.90
N THR A 337 -53.55 -5.71 -12.09
CA THR A 337 -52.65 -4.66 -12.59
C THR A 337 -51.20 -5.06 -12.37
N ALA A 338 -50.37 -4.90 -13.40
CA ALA A 338 -48.95 -5.24 -13.31
C ALA A 338 -48.28 -4.44 -12.17
N LYS A 339 -47.59 -5.14 -11.27
CA LYS A 339 -46.73 -4.51 -10.26
C LYS A 339 -45.25 -4.70 -10.57
N ALA A 340 -44.45 -3.77 -10.08
CA ALA A 340 -43.01 -3.97 -9.94
C ALA A 340 -42.74 -4.68 -8.61
N GLY A 341 -41.61 -5.38 -8.53
CA GLY A 341 -41.21 -6.06 -7.32
C GLY A 341 -40.56 -7.42 -7.60
N PRO A 342 -40.05 -8.08 -6.55
CA PRO A 342 -39.46 -9.39 -6.66
C PRO A 342 -40.52 -10.44 -6.98
N CYS A 343 -40.11 -11.45 -7.74
CA CYS A 343 -40.89 -12.66 -7.97
C CYS A 343 -39.94 -13.85 -8.00
N ASP A 344 -40.46 -15.04 -7.69
CA ASP A 344 -39.64 -16.24 -7.60
C ASP A 344 -39.63 -17.00 -8.94
N LEU A 345 -38.43 -17.25 -9.47
CA LEU A 345 -38.20 -18.10 -10.64
C LEU A 345 -37.64 -19.48 -10.26
N GLY A 346 -37.57 -19.80 -8.96
CA GLY A 346 -37.04 -21.05 -8.43
C GLY A 346 -35.51 -21.12 -8.41
N SER A 347 -34.82 -19.98 -8.52
CA SER A 347 -33.36 -19.91 -8.45
C SER A 347 -32.89 -18.72 -7.63
N VAL A 348 -32.10 -18.98 -6.59
CA VAL A 348 -31.46 -17.94 -5.76
C VAL A 348 -30.50 -17.07 -6.59
N CYS A 349 -29.91 -17.64 -7.64
CA CYS A 349 -28.90 -16.99 -8.50
C CYS A 349 -29.49 -16.13 -9.61
N GLN A 350 -30.79 -16.25 -9.83
CA GLN A 350 -31.54 -15.53 -10.84
C GLN A 350 -32.82 -15.03 -10.19
N PRO A 351 -32.72 -14.09 -9.22
CA PRO A 351 -33.91 -13.51 -8.60
C PRO A 351 -34.79 -12.91 -9.70
N GLY A 352 -36.07 -13.24 -9.67
CA GLY A 352 -37.03 -12.72 -10.63
C GLY A 352 -37.44 -11.29 -10.29
N ALA A 353 -37.71 -10.50 -11.31
CA ALA A 353 -38.32 -9.19 -11.19
C ALA A 353 -39.53 -9.07 -12.10
N CYS A 354 -40.59 -8.48 -11.56
CA CYS A 354 -41.82 -8.26 -12.31
C CYS A 354 -41.64 -7.14 -13.34
N SER A 355 -41.93 -7.45 -14.60
CA SER A 355 -41.88 -6.52 -15.73
C SER A 355 -43.06 -6.75 -16.65
N GLY A 356 -44.08 -5.89 -16.55
CA GLY A 356 -45.30 -5.99 -17.36
C GLY A 356 -46.12 -7.24 -17.09
N ALA A 357 -46.43 -7.51 -15.80
CA ALA A 357 -47.16 -8.69 -15.33
C ALA A 357 -46.47 -10.05 -15.59
N LEU A 358 -45.22 -10.05 -16.03
CA LEU A 358 -44.40 -11.25 -16.21
C LEU A 358 -43.24 -11.24 -15.22
N CYS A 359 -43.00 -12.38 -14.58
CA CYS A 359 -41.79 -12.60 -13.81
C CYS A 359 -40.64 -12.85 -14.79
N LYS A 360 -39.70 -11.91 -14.90
CA LYS A 360 -38.52 -12.02 -15.77
C LYS A 360 -37.28 -12.22 -14.93
N ALA A 361 -36.29 -12.91 -15.49
CA ALA A 361 -34.99 -13.03 -14.84
C ALA A 361 -34.43 -11.64 -14.58
N GLY A 362 -34.13 -11.36 -13.31
CA GLY A 362 -33.42 -10.16 -12.90
C GLY A 362 -31.94 -10.25 -13.23
N SER A 363 -31.16 -9.34 -12.66
CA SER A 363 -29.70 -9.43 -12.77
C SER A 363 -29.22 -10.67 -12.01
N PRO A 364 -28.24 -11.42 -12.56
CA PRO A 364 -27.62 -12.53 -11.84
C PRO A 364 -27.13 -12.08 -10.46
N LEU A 365 -27.29 -12.95 -9.46
CA LEU A 365 -26.73 -12.70 -8.14
C LEU A 365 -25.21 -12.60 -8.25
N ASP A 366 -24.66 -11.45 -7.89
CA ASP A 366 -23.21 -11.24 -7.83
C ASP A 366 -22.65 -11.93 -6.59
N CYS A 367 -21.85 -12.97 -6.81
CA CYS A 367 -21.21 -13.75 -5.77
C CYS A 367 -19.73 -13.39 -5.59
N ASN A 368 -19.25 -12.32 -6.19
CA ASN A 368 -17.86 -11.91 -6.06
C ASN A 368 -17.57 -11.46 -4.62
N ASP A 369 -16.75 -12.21 -3.88
CA ASP A 369 -16.32 -11.86 -2.52
C ASP A 369 -15.05 -11.00 -2.50
N ALA A 370 -14.59 -10.58 -3.68
CA ALA A 370 -13.36 -9.82 -3.92
C ALA A 370 -12.09 -10.51 -3.40
N ASN A 371 -12.15 -11.81 -3.10
CA ASN A 371 -11.00 -12.59 -2.71
C ASN A 371 -10.42 -13.30 -3.96
N PRO A 372 -9.20 -12.94 -4.42
CA PRO A 372 -8.59 -13.58 -5.59
C PRO A 372 -8.29 -15.07 -5.37
N CYS A 373 -8.34 -15.55 -4.13
CA CYS A 373 -8.11 -16.95 -3.77
C CYS A 373 -9.35 -17.82 -3.67
N THR A 374 -10.48 -17.29 -4.09
CA THR A 374 -11.74 -18.03 -4.23
C THR A 374 -12.20 -17.96 -5.69
N SER A 375 -12.88 -19.02 -6.10
CA SER A 375 -13.63 -19.05 -7.33
C SER A 375 -15.10 -18.97 -6.96
N ASP A 376 -15.71 -17.87 -7.38
CA ASP A 376 -17.09 -17.58 -7.04
C ASP A 376 -18.02 -18.27 -8.00
N SER A 377 -18.96 -19.00 -7.43
CA SER A 377 -20.00 -19.70 -8.16
C SER A 377 -21.32 -19.48 -7.46
N CYS A 378 -22.39 -19.49 -8.24
CA CYS A 378 -23.73 -19.39 -7.69
C CYS A 378 -24.48 -20.71 -7.91
N SER A 379 -24.86 -21.34 -6.81
CA SER A 379 -25.72 -22.52 -6.78
C SER A 379 -27.18 -22.11 -6.72
N ALA A 380 -28.00 -22.61 -7.65
CA ALA A 380 -29.42 -22.25 -7.75
C ALA A 380 -30.22 -22.48 -6.44
N THR A 381 -29.77 -23.40 -5.58
CA THR A 381 -30.41 -23.73 -4.31
C THR A 381 -29.66 -23.21 -3.09
N ALA A 382 -28.32 -23.23 -3.11
CA ALA A 382 -27.51 -22.85 -1.95
C ALA A 382 -27.07 -21.37 -1.97
N GLY A 383 -27.26 -20.65 -3.07
CA GLY A 383 -26.76 -19.29 -3.24
C GLY A 383 -25.27 -19.26 -3.57
N CYS A 384 -24.57 -18.22 -3.11
CA CYS A 384 -23.15 -18.02 -3.40
C CYS A 384 -22.26 -19.06 -2.72
N ALA A 385 -21.27 -19.54 -3.46
CA ALA A 385 -20.26 -20.47 -3.00
C ALA A 385 -18.88 -20.00 -3.50
N HIS A 386 -17.93 -19.93 -2.56
CA HIS A 386 -16.58 -19.41 -2.78
C HIS A 386 -15.57 -20.54 -2.59
N ALA A 387 -15.24 -21.24 -3.68
CA ALA A 387 -14.37 -22.41 -3.61
C ALA A 387 -12.90 -21.98 -3.66
N ALA A 388 -12.11 -22.34 -2.64
CA ALA A 388 -10.68 -22.02 -2.59
C ALA A 388 -9.94 -22.53 -3.83
N THR A 389 -9.11 -21.66 -4.41
CA THR A 389 -8.28 -22.00 -5.59
C THR A 389 -6.81 -22.15 -5.19
N THR A 390 -5.98 -22.58 -6.14
CA THR A 390 -4.52 -22.61 -6.03
C THR A 390 -3.86 -21.70 -7.08
N LEU A 391 -4.60 -20.72 -7.58
CA LEU A 391 -4.11 -19.81 -8.60
C LEU A 391 -3.10 -18.80 -8.02
N PRO A 392 -2.32 -18.14 -8.87
CA PRO A 392 -1.48 -17.02 -8.44
C PRO A 392 -2.32 -15.91 -7.82
N CYS A 393 -1.77 -15.26 -6.81
CA CYS A 393 -2.33 -14.10 -6.15
C CYS A 393 -1.22 -13.15 -5.74
N GLU A 394 -1.58 -12.00 -5.16
CA GLU A 394 -0.63 -11.06 -4.58
C GLU A 394 -1.03 -10.86 -3.12
N ASP A 395 -0.12 -11.11 -2.17
CA ASP A 395 -0.39 -10.94 -0.74
C ASP A 395 -0.18 -9.48 -0.28
N GLY A 396 0.32 -8.62 -1.18
CA GLY A 396 0.60 -7.20 -0.95
C GLY A 396 1.96 -6.91 -0.33
N ASP A 397 2.75 -7.94 0.00
CA ASP A 397 4.13 -7.82 0.47
C ASP A 397 5.06 -7.81 -0.76
N LYS A 398 5.80 -6.70 -0.97
CA LYS A 398 6.75 -6.61 -2.10
C LYS A 398 8.00 -7.49 -1.91
N CYS A 399 8.16 -8.09 -0.74
CA CYS A 399 9.24 -9.00 -0.38
C CYS A 399 8.89 -10.46 -0.60
N THR A 400 7.73 -10.74 -1.16
CA THR A 400 7.31 -12.07 -1.60
C THR A 400 7.06 -12.01 -3.10
N SER A 401 7.22 -13.14 -3.78
CA SER A 401 6.97 -13.23 -5.21
C SER A 401 6.44 -14.60 -5.59
N GLY A 402 5.56 -14.61 -6.58
CA GLY A 402 4.91 -15.83 -7.05
C GLY A 402 3.92 -16.40 -6.04
N ASP A 403 3.26 -15.56 -5.24
CA ASP A 403 2.33 -16.00 -4.21
C ASP A 403 1.20 -16.82 -4.83
N THR A 404 0.73 -17.79 -4.05
CA THR A 404 -0.29 -18.73 -4.50
C THR A 404 -1.39 -18.85 -3.48
N CYS A 405 -2.57 -19.19 -3.95
CA CYS A 405 -3.69 -19.40 -3.07
C CYS A 405 -3.56 -20.73 -2.30
N GLY A 406 -3.66 -20.65 -0.98
CA GLY A 406 -3.69 -21.77 -0.06
C GLY A 406 -4.86 -21.62 0.90
N SER A 407 -5.79 -22.57 0.90
CA SER A 407 -6.96 -22.57 1.80
C SER A 407 -7.77 -21.26 1.77
N GLY A 408 -7.93 -20.65 0.58
CA GLY A 408 -8.72 -19.43 0.38
C GLY A 408 -8.02 -18.15 0.83
N LYS A 409 -6.71 -18.19 1.08
CA LYS A 409 -5.87 -17.03 1.39
C LYS A 409 -4.66 -17.00 0.46
N CYS A 410 -4.19 -15.81 0.14
CA CYS A 410 -2.92 -15.69 -0.54
C CYS A 410 -1.80 -16.05 0.42
N VAL A 411 -0.96 -17.01 0.04
CA VAL A 411 0.20 -17.44 0.82
C VAL A 411 1.47 -17.20 0.03
N PRO A 412 2.52 -16.67 0.68
CA PRO A 412 3.76 -16.37 -0.01
C PRO A 412 4.47 -17.65 -0.45
N ALA A 413 4.88 -17.70 -1.71
CA ALA A 413 5.60 -18.84 -2.25
C ALA A 413 7.10 -18.81 -1.93
N GLY A 414 7.69 -17.60 -1.80
CA GLY A 414 9.07 -17.43 -1.42
C GLY A 414 9.50 -15.97 -1.32
N PRO A 415 10.64 -15.69 -0.66
CA PRO A 415 11.15 -14.34 -0.50
C PRO A 415 11.69 -13.80 -1.84
N THR A 416 11.40 -12.54 -2.13
CA THR A 416 12.04 -11.76 -3.18
C THR A 416 13.52 -11.61 -2.86
N VAL A 417 14.37 -12.04 -3.79
CA VAL A 417 15.84 -11.91 -3.65
C VAL A 417 16.25 -10.49 -4.04
N CYS A 418 16.58 -9.68 -3.04
CA CYS A 418 16.99 -8.29 -3.21
C CYS A 418 18.52 -8.14 -3.26
N ASN A 419 19.18 -8.77 -4.22
CA ASN A 419 20.63 -8.68 -4.38
C ASN A 419 21.00 -7.78 -5.57
N ASP A 420 21.63 -6.64 -5.32
CA ASP A 420 22.09 -5.70 -6.36
C ASP A 420 23.55 -5.95 -6.80
N ALA A 421 24.20 -6.98 -6.26
CA ALA A 421 25.59 -7.37 -6.47
C ALA A 421 26.61 -6.28 -6.10
N ASN A 422 26.20 -5.27 -5.33
CA ASN A 422 27.09 -4.23 -4.84
C ASN A 422 27.56 -4.57 -3.41
N PRO A 423 28.85 -4.84 -3.19
CA PRO A 423 29.36 -5.15 -1.86
C PRO A 423 29.26 -3.97 -0.87
N CYS A 424 28.98 -2.76 -1.36
CA CYS A 424 28.87 -1.54 -0.58
C CYS A 424 27.46 -1.18 -0.15
N THR A 425 26.52 -2.09 -0.33
CA THR A 425 25.14 -2.00 0.14
C THR A 425 24.78 -3.23 0.94
N ASP A 426 24.00 -3.02 2.00
CA ASP A 426 23.33 -4.08 2.72
C ASP A 426 21.97 -4.28 2.09
N ASP A 427 21.81 -5.45 1.46
CA ASP A 427 20.61 -5.92 0.80
C ASP A 427 19.49 -6.16 1.82
N GLY A 428 18.41 -5.41 1.69
CA GLY A 428 17.22 -5.55 2.52
C GLY A 428 15.96 -5.59 1.67
N CYS A 429 14.87 -6.04 2.28
CA CYS A 429 13.55 -5.92 1.69
C CYS A 429 12.56 -5.44 2.75
N LEU A 430 11.80 -4.40 2.40
CA LEU A 430 10.73 -3.86 3.23
C LEU A 430 9.38 -4.12 2.57
N ALA A 431 8.45 -4.75 3.30
CA ALA A 431 7.17 -5.20 2.72
C ALA A 431 6.40 -4.11 1.95
N ALA A 432 6.46 -2.87 2.44
CA ALA A 432 5.76 -1.74 1.82
C ALA A 432 6.46 -1.18 0.57
N THR A 433 7.79 -1.24 0.48
CA THR A 433 8.56 -0.55 -0.57
C THR A 433 9.34 -1.49 -1.50
N GLY A 434 9.48 -2.76 -1.14
CA GLY A 434 10.29 -3.75 -1.84
C GLY A 434 11.76 -3.67 -1.46
N CYS A 435 12.64 -4.01 -2.40
CA CYS A 435 14.08 -4.05 -2.19
C CYS A 435 14.65 -2.69 -1.78
N THR A 436 15.55 -2.71 -0.80
CA THR A 436 16.27 -1.55 -0.26
C THR A 436 17.75 -1.87 -0.16
N PHE A 437 18.60 -0.92 -0.52
CA PHE A 437 20.05 -1.11 -0.57
C PHE A 437 20.72 -0.04 0.29
N ALA A 438 20.96 -0.36 1.57
CA ALA A 438 21.49 0.61 2.52
C ALA A 438 23.02 0.70 2.38
N ALA A 439 23.55 1.89 2.07
CA ALA A 439 25.00 2.06 1.95
C ALA A 439 25.73 1.68 3.24
N ASN A 440 26.74 0.82 3.13
CA ASN A 440 27.56 0.36 4.26
C ASN A 440 28.98 0.94 4.18
N THR A 441 29.81 0.57 5.16
CA THR A 441 31.22 1.01 5.26
C THR A 441 32.20 -0.17 5.27
N ALA A 442 31.79 -1.31 4.69
CA ALA A 442 32.60 -2.52 4.64
C ALA A 442 33.87 -2.32 3.79
N LYS A 443 34.83 -3.24 3.94
CA LYS A 443 35.96 -3.32 3.01
C LYS A 443 35.45 -3.83 1.67
N CYS A 444 36.02 -3.31 0.60
CA CYS A 444 35.69 -3.70 -0.77
C CYS A 444 36.96 -3.66 -1.62
N ASN A 445 36.83 -3.84 -2.93
CA ASN A 445 37.91 -3.66 -3.90
C ASN A 445 37.36 -2.79 -5.03
N ASP A 446 37.98 -1.63 -5.27
CA ASP A 446 37.52 -0.68 -6.30
C ASP A 446 38.03 -1.02 -7.71
N GLY A 447 38.83 -2.08 -7.82
CA GLY A 447 39.44 -2.55 -9.05
C GLY A 447 40.67 -1.76 -9.49
N ASP A 448 41.05 -0.70 -8.77
CA ASP A 448 42.23 0.10 -9.07
C ASP A 448 43.46 -0.47 -8.35
N PRO A 449 44.47 -1.00 -9.06
CA PRO A 449 45.69 -1.46 -8.42
C PRO A 449 46.52 -0.33 -7.78
N CYS A 450 46.15 0.93 -8.00
CA CYS A 450 46.80 2.12 -7.46
C CYS A 450 46.20 2.66 -6.16
N THR A 451 45.21 1.98 -5.62
CA THR A 451 44.61 2.29 -4.33
C THR A 451 44.85 1.15 -3.34
N THR A 452 44.85 1.49 -2.06
CA THR A 452 44.83 0.52 -0.97
C THR A 452 43.80 0.91 0.08
N ASP A 453 43.45 -0.07 0.91
CA ASP A 453 42.47 0.06 2.01
C ASP A 453 41.08 0.50 1.54
N ASP A 454 40.67 0.03 0.36
CA ASP A 454 39.38 0.38 -0.25
C ASP A 454 38.24 0.04 0.70
N ALA A 455 37.30 0.99 0.80
CA ALA A 455 36.13 0.80 1.61
C ALA A 455 34.93 1.52 1.01
N CYS A 456 33.77 1.00 1.40
CA CYS A 456 32.50 1.52 0.99
C CYS A 456 32.25 2.90 1.60
N THR A 457 31.91 3.85 0.74
CA THR A 457 31.54 5.21 1.13
C THR A 457 30.39 5.66 0.23
N GLY A 458 29.22 5.91 0.83
CA GLY A 458 28.04 6.37 0.09
C GLY A 458 27.55 5.38 -0.99
N GLY A 459 27.74 4.07 -0.77
CA GLY A 459 27.31 3.01 -1.69
C GLY A 459 28.29 2.72 -2.83
N ALA A 460 29.44 3.41 -2.89
CA ALA A 460 30.51 3.13 -3.84
C ALA A 460 31.75 2.58 -3.12
N CYS A 461 32.46 1.66 -3.77
CA CYS A 461 33.77 1.23 -3.31
C CYS A 461 34.82 2.24 -3.77
N LEU A 462 35.54 2.85 -2.82
CA LEU A 462 36.57 3.85 -3.11
C LEU A 462 37.86 3.52 -2.36
N GLY A 463 38.99 3.63 -3.06
CA GLY A 463 40.32 3.62 -2.49
C GLY A 463 40.54 4.75 -1.49
N LYS A 464 41.04 4.41 -0.30
CA LYS A 464 41.32 5.40 0.75
C LYS A 464 42.70 6.01 0.64
N ASN A 465 43.67 5.20 0.26
CA ASN A 465 45.07 5.56 0.22
C ASN A 465 45.60 5.35 -1.20
N ALA A 466 46.41 6.30 -1.68
CA ALA A 466 47.18 6.09 -2.90
C ALA A 466 48.29 5.07 -2.61
N LYS A 467 48.45 4.09 -3.51
CA LYS A 467 49.51 3.09 -3.41
C LYS A 467 50.86 3.74 -3.61
N ASP A 468 51.74 3.56 -2.64
CA ASP A 468 53.15 3.92 -2.79
C ASP A 468 53.82 2.95 -3.76
N CYS A 469 54.36 3.51 -4.85
CA CYS A 469 55.05 2.78 -5.89
C CYS A 469 56.55 3.06 -5.89
N ALA A 470 57.11 3.68 -4.84
CA ALA A 470 58.56 3.87 -4.76
C ALA A 470 59.29 2.52 -4.69
N ASP A 471 60.21 2.23 -5.62
CA ASP A 471 61.02 1.00 -5.61
C ASP A 471 62.43 1.17 -5.02
N ALA A 472 62.73 2.38 -4.54
CA ALA A 472 64.03 2.80 -4.00
C ALA A 472 65.18 2.74 -5.03
N ASN A 473 64.88 2.75 -6.33
CA ASN A 473 65.85 2.96 -7.39
C ASN A 473 65.79 4.42 -7.86
N ASP A 474 66.84 5.19 -7.58
CA ASP A 474 66.95 6.59 -8.04
C ASP A 474 66.86 6.73 -9.58
N CYS A 475 67.10 5.63 -10.31
CA CYS A 475 67.09 5.59 -11.77
C CYS A 475 65.76 5.25 -12.42
N THR A 476 64.67 5.31 -11.65
CA THR A 476 63.30 5.18 -12.16
C THR A 476 62.42 6.33 -11.71
N ASP A 477 61.57 6.77 -12.65
CA ASP A 477 60.40 7.58 -12.34
C ASP A 477 59.25 6.64 -12.01
N ASP A 478 58.90 6.61 -10.74
CA ASP A 478 57.92 5.70 -10.17
C ASP A 478 56.53 6.34 -10.23
N ALA A 479 55.63 5.73 -10.99
CA ALA A 479 54.27 6.20 -11.11
C ALA A 479 53.29 5.05 -10.96
N CYS A 480 52.22 5.29 -10.21
CA CYS A 480 51.08 4.39 -10.27
C CYS A 480 50.20 4.75 -11.46
N VAL A 481 50.07 3.82 -12.40
CA VAL A 481 49.26 3.99 -13.60
C VAL A 481 47.94 3.24 -13.43
N PRO A 482 46.79 3.90 -13.63
CA PRO A 482 45.48 3.25 -13.52
C PRO A 482 45.43 1.95 -14.34
N PHE A 483 44.85 0.89 -13.74
CA PHE A 483 44.75 -0.48 -14.28
C PHE A 483 46.06 -1.24 -14.52
N LYS A 484 47.22 -0.58 -14.49
CA LYS A 484 48.53 -1.23 -14.67
C LYS A 484 49.29 -1.38 -13.35
N GLY A 485 48.96 -0.56 -12.34
CA GLY A 485 49.64 -0.53 -11.06
C GLY A 485 50.95 0.23 -11.15
N CYS A 486 51.92 -0.15 -10.32
CA CYS A 486 53.22 0.50 -10.30
C CYS A 486 53.99 0.28 -11.62
N VAL A 487 54.41 1.39 -12.22
CA VAL A 487 55.24 1.43 -13.43
C VAL A 487 56.50 2.22 -13.10
N TYR A 488 57.64 1.63 -13.39
CA TYR A 488 58.96 2.19 -13.14
C TYR A 488 59.60 2.53 -14.48
N THR A 489 59.71 3.83 -14.80
CA THR A 489 60.25 4.27 -16.11
C THR A 489 61.68 4.71 -15.93
N ALA A 490 62.63 4.09 -16.65
CA ALA A 490 64.03 4.47 -16.56
C ALA A 490 64.22 5.97 -16.86
N ASN A 491 64.94 6.68 -15.98
CA ASN A 491 65.30 8.08 -16.16
C ASN A 491 66.81 8.23 -16.42
N THR A 492 67.25 9.47 -16.60
CA THR A 492 68.66 9.84 -16.83
C THR A 492 69.18 10.83 -15.78
N ASP A 493 68.53 10.85 -14.62
CA ASP A 493 68.83 11.82 -13.58
C ASP A 493 70.14 11.47 -12.85
N PRO A 494 70.71 12.41 -12.08
CA PRO A 494 71.85 12.11 -11.21
C PRO A 494 71.44 11.09 -10.15
N CYS A 495 72.33 10.15 -9.85
CA CYS A 495 72.12 9.09 -8.87
C CYS A 495 73.37 8.91 -8.00
N ASN A 496 73.33 7.97 -7.06
CA ASN A 496 74.49 7.57 -6.26
C ASN A 496 74.60 6.05 -6.23
N ASP A 497 75.72 5.49 -6.68
CA ASP A 497 75.97 4.04 -6.69
C ASP A 497 76.55 3.51 -5.36
N GLY A 498 76.70 4.39 -4.37
CA GLY A 498 77.26 4.11 -3.05
C GLY A 498 78.78 3.92 -3.06
N ASP A 499 79.44 4.08 -4.21
CA ASP A 499 80.89 4.03 -4.34
C ASP A 499 81.44 5.47 -4.20
N ALA A 500 82.36 5.68 -3.27
CA ALA A 500 83.01 6.98 -3.08
C ALA A 500 84.14 7.25 -4.10
N CYS A 501 84.42 6.28 -4.97
CA CYS A 501 85.42 6.32 -6.04
C CYS A 501 84.85 6.57 -7.42
N SER A 502 83.55 6.48 -7.59
CA SER A 502 82.83 7.01 -8.73
C SER A 502 82.66 8.53 -8.58
N VAL A 503 82.60 9.24 -9.71
CA VAL A 503 82.19 10.64 -9.73
C VAL A 503 81.25 10.92 -10.90
N GLY A 504 80.28 11.79 -10.66
CA GLY A 504 79.40 12.33 -11.69
C GLY A 504 78.43 11.29 -12.24
N GLU A 505 77.88 10.46 -11.37
CA GLU A 505 77.03 9.34 -11.69
C GLU A 505 75.71 9.81 -12.32
N SER A 506 75.23 9.03 -13.28
CA SER A 506 73.95 9.29 -13.94
C SER A 506 73.28 7.97 -14.30
N CYS A 507 71.96 8.01 -14.29
CA CYS A 507 71.15 6.85 -14.62
C CYS A 507 71.26 6.49 -16.10
N ASP A 508 71.54 5.22 -16.37
CA ASP A 508 71.54 4.65 -17.71
C ASP A 508 71.00 3.22 -17.68
N GLN A 509 69.85 3.03 -18.33
CA GLN A 509 69.13 1.75 -18.40
C GLN A 509 68.91 1.10 -17.02
N LEU A 510 68.25 1.83 -16.10
CA LEU A 510 67.89 1.39 -14.74
C LEU A 510 69.06 1.21 -13.76
N ALA A 511 70.29 1.54 -14.18
CA ALA A 511 71.46 1.42 -13.35
C ALA A 511 72.12 2.79 -13.16
N CYS A 512 72.58 3.05 -11.93
CA CYS A 512 73.44 4.19 -11.66
C CYS A 512 74.84 3.90 -12.22
N LYS A 513 75.27 4.65 -13.24
CA LYS A 513 76.57 4.43 -13.89
C LYS A 513 77.52 5.59 -13.61
N PRO A 514 78.78 5.29 -13.23
CA PRO A 514 79.78 6.32 -13.06
C PRO A 514 80.23 6.89 -14.41
N LEU A 515 80.32 8.22 -14.51
CA LEU A 515 80.88 8.90 -15.69
C LEU A 515 82.39 9.13 -15.55
N GLY A 516 82.96 8.91 -14.36
CA GLY A 516 84.38 9.00 -14.09
C GLY A 516 84.79 8.26 -12.82
N VAL A 517 86.11 8.17 -12.63
CA VAL A 517 86.74 7.67 -11.40
C VAL A 517 87.39 8.82 -10.65
N ALA A 518 87.24 8.83 -9.33
CA ALA A 518 87.88 9.79 -8.45
C ALA A 518 89.40 9.75 -8.64
N VAL A 519 89.97 10.90 -8.99
CA VAL A 519 91.43 11.03 -9.13
C VAL A 519 92.02 11.19 -7.74
N CYS A 520 92.58 10.10 -7.20
CA CYS A 520 93.10 10.06 -5.84
C CYS A 520 94.56 10.50 -5.68
N SER A 521 95.20 10.97 -6.75
CA SER A 521 96.62 11.24 -6.69
C SER A 521 96.96 12.47 -5.86
N ASP A 522 97.80 12.28 -4.83
CA ASP A 522 98.30 13.35 -3.98
C ASP A 522 99.67 13.90 -4.42
N SER A 523 100.19 13.41 -5.57
CA SER A 523 101.50 13.75 -6.14
C SER A 523 102.70 13.45 -5.23
N ASN A 524 102.53 12.63 -4.18
CA ASN A 524 103.60 12.20 -3.31
C ASN A 524 104.10 10.80 -3.74
N PRO A 525 105.35 10.64 -4.18
CA PRO A 525 105.88 9.35 -4.62
C PRO A 525 105.96 8.31 -3.48
N CYS A 526 105.85 8.74 -2.23
CA CYS A 526 105.93 7.88 -1.04
C CYS A 526 104.58 7.37 -0.52
N THR A 527 103.53 7.56 -1.31
CA THR A 527 102.20 7.05 -1.07
C THR A 527 101.71 6.32 -2.31
N ASP A 528 101.04 5.20 -2.07
CA ASP A 528 100.21 4.54 -3.07
C ASP A 528 98.82 5.15 -2.97
N ASP A 529 98.36 5.74 -4.07
CA ASP A 529 97.06 6.38 -4.20
C ASP A 529 96.00 5.32 -4.46
N LEU A 530 95.30 4.88 -3.41
CA LEU A 530 94.25 3.88 -3.52
C LEU A 530 92.87 4.53 -3.41
N CYS A 531 91.98 4.22 -4.34
CA CYS A 531 90.58 4.51 -4.16
C CYS A 531 89.86 3.31 -3.54
N LEU A 532 89.28 3.51 -2.35
CA LEU A 532 88.53 2.48 -1.64
C LEU A 532 87.02 2.76 -1.76
N PRO A 533 86.21 1.83 -2.30
CA PRO A 533 84.80 2.11 -2.60
C PRO A 533 83.96 2.64 -1.44
N ALA A 534 84.20 2.19 -0.20
CA ALA A 534 83.43 2.63 0.96
C ALA A 534 83.96 3.93 1.63
N VAL A 535 85.16 4.40 1.25
CA VAL A 535 85.89 5.46 1.99
C VAL A 535 86.35 6.59 1.07
N GLY A 536 86.48 6.34 -0.24
CA GLY A 536 87.03 7.25 -1.23
C GLY A 536 88.56 7.20 -1.27
N CYS A 537 89.19 8.31 -1.64
CA CYS A 537 90.63 8.39 -1.81
C CYS A 537 91.39 8.20 -0.49
N LYS A 538 92.27 7.20 -0.47
CA LYS A 538 93.12 6.87 0.66
C LYS A 538 94.56 6.64 0.21
N ALA A 539 95.46 7.48 0.70
CA ALA A 539 96.89 7.29 0.52
C ALA A 539 97.44 6.26 1.53
N THR A 540 98.19 5.26 1.06
CA THR A 540 98.93 4.31 1.92
C THR A 540 100.42 4.45 1.74
N PHE A 541 101.18 4.52 2.84
CA PHE A 541 102.63 4.70 2.74
C PHE A 541 103.30 3.50 2.07
N ASN A 542 104.18 3.79 1.11
CA ASN A 542 104.99 2.77 0.45
C ASN A 542 106.47 2.87 0.87
N SER A 543 107.29 1.97 0.33
CA SER A 543 108.73 1.93 0.52
C SER A 543 109.49 2.07 -0.80
N ALA A 544 108.90 2.76 -1.78
CA ALA A 544 109.51 2.97 -3.08
C ALA A 544 110.77 3.86 -2.97
N ALA A 545 111.58 3.85 -4.02
CA ALA A 545 112.65 4.84 -4.16
C ALA A 545 112.03 6.22 -4.43
N CYS A 546 112.65 7.25 -3.87
CA CYS A 546 112.26 8.64 -4.08
C CYS A 546 113.51 9.50 -4.17
N ASP A 547 113.34 10.81 -4.34
CA ASP A 547 114.42 11.80 -4.29
C ASP A 547 114.03 12.82 -3.21
N ASP A 548 114.85 12.98 -2.19
CA ASP A 548 114.62 13.95 -1.11
C ASP A 548 115.11 15.37 -1.49
N GLY A 549 115.55 15.54 -2.74
CA GLY A 549 116.13 16.75 -3.29
C GLY A 549 117.52 17.06 -2.74
N ASN A 550 118.15 16.13 -2.01
CA ASN A 550 119.45 16.32 -1.40
C ASN A 550 120.55 15.58 -2.20
N PRO A 551 121.42 16.30 -2.91
CA PRO A 551 122.51 15.67 -3.69
C PRO A 551 123.59 15.02 -2.81
N CYS A 552 123.48 15.13 -1.48
CA CYS A 552 124.38 14.53 -0.50
C CYS A 552 123.90 13.19 0.05
N THR A 553 122.79 12.67 -0.45
CA THR A 553 122.25 11.36 -0.11
C THR A 553 121.99 10.60 -1.40
N VAL A 554 122.18 9.28 -1.35
CA VAL A 554 121.97 8.38 -2.50
C VAL A 554 121.13 7.20 -2.06
N GLY A 555 120.25 6.76 -2.97
CA GLY A 555 119.29 5.69 -2.68
C GLY A 555 118.23 6.11 -1.68
N ASP A 556 117.68 7.32 -1.81
CA ASP A 556 116.61 7.80 -0.95
C ASP A 556 115.36 6.92 -1.11
N GLY A 557 114.68 6.72 0.01
CA GLY A 557 113.60 5.75 0.10
C GLY A 557 112.44 6.30 0.91
N CYS A 558 111.25 5.84 0.57
CA CYS A 558 110.05 6.25 1.24
C CYS A 558 109.97 5.64 2.65
N ALA A 559 109.77 6.50 3.65
CA ALA A 559 109.57 6.10 5.02
C ALA A 559 108.48 6.96 5.67
N LYS A 560 107.43 6.30 6.19
CA LYS A 560 106.29 6.96 6.85
C LYS A 560 105.64 8.06 6.00
N GLY A 561 105.49 7.80 4.69
CA GLY A 561 104.84 8.71 3.75
C GLY A 561 105.66 9.92 3.31
N LYS A 562 106.95 9.95 3.63
CA LYS A 562 107.89 11.00 3.19
C LYS A 562 109.14 10.38 2.61
N CYS A 563 109.78 11.10 1.69
CA CYS A 563 111.09 10.70 1.22
C CYS A 563 112.12 10.89 2.33
N ALA A 564 112.75 9.81 2.76
CA ALA A 564 113.80 9.83 3.76
C ALA A 564 115.16 9.74 3.07
N PRO A 565 116.15 10.53 3.53
CA PRO A 565 117.49 10.48 2.98
C PRO A 565 118.07 9.08 3.08
N GLY A 566 118.65 8.62 1.97
CA GLY A 566 119.38 7.37 1.87
C GLY A 566 120.75 7.46 2.55
N THR A 567 121.68 6.64 2.08
CA THR A 567 123.05 6.70 2.64
C THR A 567 123.74 8.00 2.22
N PRO A 568 124.55 8.62 3.09
CA PRO A 568 125.36 9.77 2.72
C PRO A 568 126.18 9.48 1.47
N ALA A 569 126.18 10.41 0.51
CA ALA A 569 126.99 10.31 -0.69
C ALA A 569 128.47 10.15 -0.29
N ALA A 570 129.12 9.11 -0.81
CA ALA A 570 130.54 8.90 -0.60
C ALA A 570 131.31 9.97 -1.39
N CYS A 571 131.71 11.03 -0.70
CA CYS A 571 132.42 12.17 -1.29
C CYS A 571 133.95 12.03 -1.27
N ASP A 572 134.48 10.93 -0.75
CA ASP A 572 135.91 10.65 -0.67
C ASP A 572 136.52 10.55 -2.07
N ASP A 573 137.39 11.51 -2.42
CA ASP A 573 138.11 11.53 -3.69
C ASP A 573 139.47 10.80 -3.62
N GLY A 574 139.77 10.18 -2.47
CA GLY A 574 141.01 9.47 -2.20
C GLY A 574 142.23 10.38 -2.03
N ASN A 575 142.06 11.70 -1.95
CA ASN A 575 143.16 12.65 -1.83
C ASN A 575 143.32 13.13 -0.37
N PRO A 576 144.44 12.79 0.31
CA PRO A 576 144.66 13.19 1.70
C PRO A 576 144.89 14.70 1.90
N CYS A 577 144.97 15.49 0.83
CA CYS A 577 145.12 16.94 0.86
C CYS A 577 143.85 17.74 0.60
N THR A 578 142.70 17.06 0.56
CA THR A 578 141.36 17.64 0.48
C THR A 578 140.54 17.19 1.69
N THR A 579 139.55 17.99 2.08
CA THR A 579 138.53 17.53 3.04
C THR A 579 137.29 17.12 2.27
N ASP A 580 136.86 15.88 2.43
CA ASP A 580 135.66 15.37 1.77
C ASP A 580 134.42 15.82 2.52
N THR A 581 133.71 16.79 1.94
CA THR A 581 132.53 17.37 2.57
C THR A 581 131.39 17.42 1.57
N CYS A 582 130.21 16.97 1.97
CA CYS A 582 129.03 17.18 1.16
C CYS A 582 128.31 18.45 1.63
N ALA A 583 128.02 19.36 0.69
CA ALA A 583 127.38 20.63 0.99
C ALA A 583 126.19 20.90 0.06
N LYS A 584 125.02 21.14 0.64
CA LYS A 584 123.83 21.58 -0.12
C LYS A 584 124.04 22.99 -0.70
N PRO A 585 123.60 23.30 -1.94
CA PRO A 585 123.00 22.43 -2.97
C PRO A 585 124.02 21.83 -3.95
N ALA A 586 125.31 21.97 -3.69
CA ALA A 586 126.35 21.69 -4.67
C ALA A 586 126.88 20.24 -4.63
N GLY A 587 126.38 19.39 -3.73
CA GLY A 587 126.78 18.00 -3.61
C GLY A 587 128.17 17.83 -2.99
N CYS A 588 128.87 16.75 -3.36
CA CYS A 588 130.21 16.49 -2.88
C CYS A 588 131.19 17.60 -3.28
N LYS A 589 131.93 18.10 -2.30
CA LYS A 589 133.02 19.07 -2.47
C LYS A 589 134.26 18.61 -1.73
N ASN A 590 135.41 18.81 -2.36
CA ASN A 590 136.71 18.43 -1.82
C ASN A 590 137.60 19.68 -1.67
N PRO A 591 137.27 20.65 -0.77
CA PRO A 591 138.11 21.82 -0.59
C PRO A 591 139.53 21.45 -0.11
N PRO A 592 140.57 22.17 -0.57
CA PRO A 592 141.95 21.95 -0.14
C PRO A 592 142.15 22.14 1.36
N ILE A 593 142.93 21.26 1.99
CA ILE A 593 143.37 21.48 3.39
C ILE A 593 144.57 22.43 3.45
N ALA A 594 144.86 22.94 4.66
CA ALA A 594 145.89 23.95 4.86
C ALA A 594 147.25 23.51 4.30
N ASN A 595 147.90 24.44 3.58
CA ASN A 595 149.23 24.20 3.04
C ASN A 595 150.22 23.90 4.18
N GLY A 596 151.08 22.90 3.99
CA GLY A 596 152.03 22.43 5.01
C GLY A 596 151.51 21.27 5.87
N THR A 597 150.24 20.87 5.72
CA THR A 597 149.72 19.67 6.40
C THR A 597 150.43 18.41 5.86
N PRO A 598 150.99 17.54 6.72
CA PRO A 598 151.64 16.31 6.25
C PRO A 598 150.63 15.37 5.60
N CYS A 599 150.94 14.87 4.40
CA CYS A 599 150.04 13.99 3.62
C CYS A 599 150.66 12.64 3.26
N ALA A 600 152.00 12.55 3.27
CA ALA A 600 152.77 11.33 3.17
C ALA A 600 154.17 11.56 3.79
N PRO A 601 154.97 10.51 4.06
CA PRO A 601 156.32 10.69 4.60
C PRO A 601 157.17 11.62 3.72
N GLY A 602 157.53 12.79 4.24
CA GLY A 602 158.33 13.80 3.54
C GLY A 602 157.55 14.70 2.56
N LYS A 603 156.22 14.57 2.46
CA LYS A 603 155.36 15.38 1.58
C LYS A 603 154.36 16.19 2.37
N VAL A 604 154.04 17.38 1.86
CA VAL A 604 153.05 18.28 2.47
C VAL A 604 152.02 18.72 1.45
N CYS A 605 150.82 19.05 1.93
CA CYS A 605 149.79 19.61 1.08
C CYS A 605 150.22 20.99 0.55
N GLN A 606 150.12 21.16 -0.76
CA GLN A 606 150.26 22.45 -1.44
C GLN A 606 149.15 22.58 -2.49
N ALA A 607 148.30 23.60 -2.34
CA ALA A 607 147.19 23.89 -3.25
C ALA A 607 146.25 22.68 -3.51
N GLY A 608 146.00 21.88 -2.47
CA GLY A 608 145.08 20.71 -2.55
C GLY A 608 145.71 19.44 -3.12
N GLN A 609 147.03 19.40 -3.32
CA GLN A 609 147.75 18.21 -3.78
C GLN A 609 148.88 17.84 -2.81
N CYS A 610 149.14 16.53 -2.67
CA CYS A 610 150.21 16.01 -1.82
C CYS A 610 151.56 16.02 -2.56
N ASN A 611 152.37 17.04 -2.29
CA ASN A 611 153.63 17.31 -3.02
C ASN A 611 154.87 16.98 -2.21
#